data_AF-A0A7K3NSB6-F1
#
_entry.id   AF-A0A7K3NSB6-F1
#
_cell.length_a   1.000
_cell.length_b   1.000
_cell.length_c   1.000
_cell.angle_alpha   90.00
_cell.angle_beta   90.00
_cell.angle_gamma   90.00
#
_symmetry.space_group_name_H-M   'P 1'
#
loop_
_entity.id
_entity.type
_entity.pdbx_description
1 polymer ?
#
loop_
_entity_poly.entity_id
_entity_poly.type
_entity_poly.pdbx_seq_one_letter_code
_entity_poly.pdbx_strand_id
1 'polypeptide(L)'
;YSGQLSGGLLLHGDGVTLTPYPLRDSFAVAQVGEGAGVKLNTPSGPVWTDLWGRAVVSQLNPYQTSSIEVATDTLPRNVDLNNGFKAVSAGRGSVHKLDFAVITTRRVLLQVRDGNGTLLNKGTGVFSGDDQY
;
A
#
# COMPACT_ATOMS: atom_id res chain seq x y z
N TYR A 1 13.61 25.89 -26.11
CA TYR A 1 13.23 24.72 -25.29
C TYR A 1 11.95 25.05 -24.55
N SER A 2 10.94 24.17 -24.57
CA SER A 2 9.69 24.31 -23.81
C SER A 2 9.53 23.11 -22.87
N GLY A 3 9.06 23.35 -21.65
CA GLY A 3 8.71 22.32 -20.68
C GLY A 3 7.30 22.57 -20.14
N GLN A 4 6.55 21.51 -19.88
CA GLN A 4 5.20 21.55 -19.32
C GLN A 4 5.12 20.59 -18.14
N LEU A 5 4.51 21.03 -17.03
CA LEU A 5 4.16 20.19 -15.90
C LEU A 5 2.63 20.09 -15.81
N SER A 6 2.12 18.90 -15.51
CA SER A 6 0.69 18.63 -15.31
C SER A 6 0.50 17.63 -14.18
N GLY A 7 -0.60 17.75 -13.45
CA GLY A 7 -0.96 16.85 -12.36
C GLY A 7 -2.21 17.32 -11.63
N GLY A 8 -2.43 16.81 -10.43
CA GLY A 8 -3.53 17.19 -9.55
C GLY A 8 -3.12 17.24 -8.09
N LEU A 9 -3.93 17.91 -7.28
CA LEU A 9 -3.79 18.01 -5.84
C LEU A 9 -5.16 17.76 -5.22
N LEU A 10 -5.20 16.90 -4.20
CA LEU A 10 -6.41 16.57 -3.46
C LEU A 10 -6.27 16.99 -2.00
N LEU A 11 -7.22 17.81 -1.53
CA LEU A 11 -7.44 18.09 -0.12
C LEU A 11 -8.47 17.09 0.42
N HIS A 12 -8.13 16.34 1.47
CA HIS A 12 -9.00 15.35 2.11
C HIS A 12 -8.80 15.37 3.64
N GLY A 13 -9.62 14.61 4.37
CA GLY A 13 -9.66 14.65 5.84
C GLY A 13 -8.32 14.34 6.54
N ASP A 14 -7.42 13.62 5.88
CA ASP A 14 -6.11 13.28 6.44
C ASP A 14 -5.00 14.28 6.01
N GLY A 15 -5.27 15.18 5.06
CA GLY A 15 -4.32 16.20 4.60
C GLY A 15 -4.39 16.46 3.10
N VAL A 16 -3.21 16.64 2.49
CA VAL A 16 -3.05 16.99 1.08
C VAL A 16 -2.23 15.91 0.38
N THR A 17 -2.71 15.39 -0.74
CA THR A 17 -1.98 14.39 -1.54
C THR A 17 -1.90 14.84 -3.00
N LEU A 18 -0.72 14.70 -3.61
CA LEU A 18 -0.45 15.04 -5.01
C LEU A 18 -0.65 13.82 -5.92
N THR A 19 -0.95 14.08 -7.20
CA THR A 19 -1.04 13.05 -8.23
C THR A 19 -0.44 13.50 -9.55
N PRO A 20 0.25 12.60 -10.29
CA PRO A 20 0.75 12.90 -11.63
C PRO A 20 -0.38 13.05 -12.66
N TYR A 21 -1.59 12.57 -12.38
CA TYR A 21 -2.73 12.63 -13.30
C TYR A 21 -3.77 13.66 -12.85
N PRO A 22 -4.31 14.51 -13.75
CA PRO A 22 -5.38 15.43 -13.42
C PRO A 22 -6.60 14.73 -12.80
N LEU A 23 -7.18 15.33 -11.76
CA LEU A 23 -8.38 14.81 -11.09
C LEU A 23 -9.61 14.90 -12.00
N ARG A 24 -10.41 13.84 -11.99
CA ARG A 24 -11.70 13.77 -12.71
C ARG A 24 -12.87 13.95 -11.72
N ASP A 25 -14.09 13.87 -12.23
CA ASP A 25 -15.34 14.03 -11.48
C ASP A 25 -15.52 12.98 -10.37
N SER A 26 -15.06 11.75 -10.60
CA SER A 26 -15.12 10.66 -9.61
C SER A 26 -13.72 10.13 -9.36
N PHE A 27 -13.29 10.14 -8.10
CA PHE A 27 -11.90 9.86 -7.72
C PHE A 27 -11.81 9.26 -6.32
N ALA A 28 -10.62 8.80 -5.94
CA ALA A 28 -10.36 8.25 -4.61
C ALA A 28 -9.02 8.70 -4.03
N VAL A 29 -8.92 8.65 -2.71
CA VAL A 29 -7.63 8.60 -2.00
C VAL A 29 -7.45 7.18 -1.44
N ALA A 30 -6.30 6.58 -1.73
CA ALA A 30 -5.90 5.28 -1.22
C ALA A 30 -4.84 5.45 -0.13
N GLN A 31 -4.99 4.72 0.97
CA GLN A 31 -4.04 4.63 2.07
C GLN A 31 -3.45 3.22 2.08
N VAL A 32 -2.13 3.10 2.09
CA VAL A 32 -1.41 1.82 2.17
C VAL A 32 -0.39 1.90 3.29
N GLY A 33 -0.79 1.49 4.50
CA GLY A 33 0.08 1.57 5.68
C GLY A 33 0.62 2.97 5.92
N GLU A 34 1.85 3.08 6.41
CA GLU A 34 2.52 4.35 6.73
C GLU A 34 3.78 4.58 5.89
N GLY A 35 3.83 4.03 4.66
CA GLY A 35 5.05 3.96 3.85
C GLY A 35 4.96 4.67 2.50
N ALA A 36 6.04 5.36 2.13
CA ALA A 36 6.18 6.01 0.83
C ALA A 36 6.63 5.06 -0.28
N GLY A 37 6.35 5.44 -1.52
CA GLY A 37 6.89 4.78 -2.70
C GLY A 37 6.22 3.44 -3.04
N VAL A 38 5.13 3.08 -2.36
CA VAL A 38 4.33 1.92 -2.71
C VAL A 38 3.52 2.24 -3.96
N LYS A 39 3.67 1.43 -4.99
CA LYS A 39 3.00 1.64 -6.27
C LYS A 39 1.60 1.03 -6.25
N LEU A 40 0.63 1.78 -6.73
CA LEU A 40 -0.72 1.31 -7.00
C LEU A 40 -0.99 1.36 -8.51
N ASN A 41 -1.53 0.27 -9.04
CA ASN A 41 -2.10 0.22 -10.38
C ASN A 41 -3.55 0.68 -10.29
N THR A 42 -3.90 1.70 -11.08
CA THR A 42 -5.23 2.30 -11.12
C THR A 42 -5.74 2.40 -12.56
N PRO A 43 -7.05 2.63 -12.79
CA PRO A 43 -7.57 2.84 -14.14
C PRO A 43 -6.90 3.98 -14.91
N SER A 44 -6.36 5.00 -14.22
CA SER A 44 -5.67 6.14 -14.83
C SER A 44 -4.19 5.89 -15.10
N GLY A 45 -3.64 4.77 -14.64
CA GLY A 45 -2.20 4.47 -14.66
C GLY A 45 -1.61 4.31 -13.25
N PRO A 46 -0.29 4.04 -13.16
CA PRO A 46 0.37 3.82 -11.89
C PRO A 46 0.53 5.12 -11.09
N VAL A 47 0.28 5.04 -9.79
CA VAL A 47 0.52 6.11 -8.81
C VAL A 47 1.33 5.57 -7.64
N TRP A 48 1.95 6.45 -6.86
CA TRP A 48 2.80 6.06 -5.73
C TRP A 48 2.33 6.72 -4.45
N THR A 49 2.50 6.03 -3.33
CA THR A 49 2.22 6.59 -2.02
C THR A 49 3.23 7.67 -1.65
N ASP A 50 2.74 8.72 -0.99
CA ASP A 50 3.53 9.76 -0.38
C ASP A 50 4.14 9.31 0.96
N LEU A 51 4.84 10.23 1.64
CA LEU A 51 5.50 9.97 2.94
C LEU A 51 4.56 9.49 4.05
N TRP A 52 3.25 9.67 3.90
CA TRP A 52 2.23 9.24 4.85
C TRP A 52 1.46 8.02 4.36
N GLY A 53 1.89 7.35 3.29
CA GLY A 53 1.24 6.16 2.76
C GLY A 53 0.04 6.43 1.84
N ARG A 54 -0.12 7.65 1.33
CA ARG A 54 -1.32 8.04 0.54
C ARG A 54 -1.01 8.16 -0.94
N ALA A 55 -1.92 7.65 -1.76
CA ALA A 55 -1.89 7.81 -3.20
C ALA A 55 -3.28 8.21 -3.71
N VAL A 56 -3.34 9.04 -4.74
CA VAL A 56 -4.61 9.47 -5.31
C VAL A 56 -4.93 8.68 -6.56
N VAL A 57 -6.13 8.11 -6.59
CA VAL A 57 -6.72 7.48 -7.76
C VAL A 57 -7.51 8.54 -8.51
N SER A 58 -6.88 9.14 -9.53
CA SER A 58 -7.40 10.34 -10.20
C SER A 58 -8.72 10.14 -10.96
N GLN A 59 -9.10 8.89 -11.26
CA GLN A 59 -10.37 8.56 -11.89
C GLN A 59 -10.91 7.21 -11.41
N LEU A 60 -12.19 7.19 -11.06
CA LEU A 60 -13.03 6.01 -10.97
C LEU A 60 -14.06 6.07 -12.10
N ASN A 61 -14.33 4.95 -12.75
CA ASN A 61 -15.36 4.89 -13.78
C ASN A 61 -16.76 4.89 -13.14
N PRO A 62 -17.60 5.90 -13.39
CA PRO A 62 -18.93 5.97 -12.78
C PRO A 62 -19.81 4.80 -13.23
N TYR A 63 -20.54 4.22 -12.28
CA TYR A 63 -21.44 3.08 -12.47
C TYR A 63 -20.74 1.82 -13.01
N GLN A 64 -19.41 1.77 -12.90
CA GLN A 64 -18.59 0.63 -13.28
C GLN A 64 -17.63 0.28 -12.16
N THR A 65 -17.24 -0.99 -12.12
CA THR A 65 -16.22 -1.46 -11.19
C THR A 65 -14.84 -0.98 -11.66
N SER A 66 -14.19 -0.18 -10.82
CA SER A 66 -12.79 0.19 -10.97
C SER A 66 -11.94 -0.71 -10.08
N SER A 67 -10.89 -1.28 -10.65
CA SER A 67 -9.93 -2.12 -9.92
C SER A 67 -8.70 -1.31 -9.53
N ILE A 68 -8.33 -1.37 -8.26
CA ILE A 68 -7.14 -0.75 -7.68
C ILE A 68 -6.31 -1.85 -7.06
N GLU A 69 -5.04 -1.93 -7.43
CA GLU A 69 -4.15 -2.99 -6.98
C GLU A 69 -2.83 -2.42 -6.48
N VAL A 70 -2.37 -2.90 -5.33
CA VAL A 70 -1.05 -2.57 -4.78
C VAL A 70 -0.02 -3.51 -5.38
N ALA A 71 1.03 -2.94 -5.96
CA ALA A 71 2.18 -3.71 -6.46
C ALA A 71 3.02 -4.17 -5.27
N THR A 72 2.84 -5.42 -4.86
CA THR A 72 3.44 -6.00 -3.64
C THR A 72 4.97 -6.05 -3.66
N ASP A 73 5.58 -6.02 -4.86
CA ASP A 73 7.02 -5.92 -5.07
C ASP A 73 7.61 -4.57 -4.64
N THR A 74 6.78 -3.53 -4.58
CA THR A 74 7.17 -2.19 -4.11
C THR A 74 6.97 -1.97 -2.61
N LEU A 75 6.41 -2.96 -1.91
CA LEU A 75 6.24 -2.87 -0.46
C LEU A 75 7.60 -2.93 0.26
N PRO A 76 7.74 -2.21 1.39
CA PRO A 76 8.87 -2.43 2.28
C PRO A 76 8.98 -3.91 2.70
N ARG A 77 10.21 -4.44 2.85
CA ARG A 77 10.45 -5.87 3.13
C ARG A 77 9.81 -6.40 4.41
N ASN A 78 9.54 -5.51 5.36
CA ASN A 78 8.92 -5.80 6.64
C ASN A 78 7.40 -5.56 6.64
N VAL A 79 6.78 -5.32 5.49
CA VAL A 79 5.36 -5.02 5.35
C VAL A 79 4.73 -6.06 4.43
N ASP A 80 3.55 -6.52 4.80
CA ASP A 80 2.72 -7.44 4.03
C ASP A 80 1.30 -6.89 3.92
N LEU A 81 0.52 -7.39 2.96
CA LEU A 81 -0.87 -6.99 2.76
C LEU A 81 -1.79 -8.18 3.02
N ASN A 82 -2.90 -7.93 3.73
CA ASN A 82 -3.97 -8.93 3.81
C ASN A 82 -4.65 -9.07 2.44
N ASN A 83 -4.99 -7.94 1.82
CA ASN A 83 -5.52 -7.90 0.47
C ASN A 83 -4.98 -6.67 -0.28
N GLY A 84 -4.18 -6.92 -1.31
CA GLY A 84 -3.63 -5.87 -2.20
C GLY A 84 -4.57 -5.42 -3.29
N PHE A 85 -5.77 -5.99 -3.42
CA PHE A 85 -6.72 -5.70 -4.49
C PHE A 85 -8.04 -5.15 -3.93
N LYS A 86 -8.54 -4.07 -4.53
CA LYS A 86 -9.86 -3.51 -4.25
C LYS A 86 -10.63 -3.20 -5.53
N ALA A 87 -11.86 -3.70 -5.56
CA ALA A 87 -12.86 -3.38 -6.57
C ALA A 87 -13.84 -2.35 -5.99
N VAL A 88 -14.00 -1.22 -6.68
CA VAL A 88 -14.81 -0.08 -6.21
C VAL A 88 -15.82 0.31 -7.29
N SER A 89 -17.09 0.36 -6.93
CA SER A 89 -18.13 0.95 -7.78
C SER A 89 -18.43 2.37 -7.29
N ALA A 90 -18.23 3.35 -8.17
CA ALA A 90 -18.39 4.76 -7.85
C ALA A 90 -19.63 5.35 -8.52
N GLY A 91 -20.34 6.24 -7.84
CA GLY A 91 -21.31 7.12 -8.47
C GLY A 91 -20.60 8.25 -9.22
N ARG A 92 -21.31 8.90 -10.15
CA ARG A 92 -20.80 10.16 -10.73
C ARG A 92 -20.65 11.21 -9.64
N GLY A 93 -19.58 11.99 -9.65
CA GLY A 93 -19.28 12.99 -8.61
C GLY A 93 -18.91 12.44 -7.24
N SER A 94 -18.69 11.12 -7.09
CA SER A 94 -18.35 10.55 -5.78
C SER A 94 -16.85 10.58 -5.49
N VAL A 95 -16.55 10.70 -4.19
CA VAL A 95 -15.19 10.65 -3.66
C VAL A 95 -15.10 9.49 -2.66
N HIS A 96 -14.14 8.60 -2.86
CA HIS A 96 -13.95 7.44 -2.00
C HIS A 96 -12.63 7.50 -1.22
N LYS A 97 -12.63 6.96 -0.01
CA LYS A 97 -11.41 6.64 0.75
C LYS A 97 -11.21 5.12 0.72
N LEU A 98 -10.07 4.68 0.21
CA LEU A 98 -9.69 3.28 0.09
C LEU A 98 -8.58 2.97 1.08
N ASP A 99 -8.81 2.03 1.98
CA ASP A 99 -7.82 1.62 2.97
C ASP A 99 -7.30 0.22 2.68
N PHE A 100 -5.99 0.07 2.47
CA PHE A 100 -5.31 -1.21 2.31
C PHE A 100 -4.63 -1.60 3.62
N ALA A 101 -5.22 -2.57 4.32
CA ALA A 101 -4.70 -3.06 5.58
C ALA A 101 -3.36 -3.77 5.38
N VAL A 102 -2.33 -3.24 6.04
CA VAL A 102 -0.97 -3.79 6.06
C VAL A 102 -0.67 -4.46 7.39
N ILE A 103 0.22 -5.45 7.35
CA ILE A 103 0.77 -6.12 8.53
C ILE A 103 2.28 -5.89 8.52
N THR A 104 2.83 -5.38 9.62
CA THR A 104 4.28 -5.23 9.76
C THR A 104 4.87 -6.47 10.41
N THR A 105 5.73 -7.17 9.69
CA THR A 105 6.37 -8.41 10.14
C THR A 105 7.88 -8.24 10.23
N ARG A 106 8.46 -8.65 11.35
CA ARG A 106 9.92 -8.76 11.50
C ARG A 106 10.34 -10.18 11.14
N ARG A 107 11.01 -10.35 10.00
CA ARG A 107 11.53 -11.65 9.54
C ARG A 107 13.00 -11.76 9.95
N VAL A 108 13.33 -12.79 10.71
CA VAL A 108 14.71 -13.10 11.14
C VAL A 108 15.05 -14.54 10.78
N LEU A 109 16.29 -14.78 10.36
CA LEU A 109 16.84 -16.13 10.21
C LEU A 109 17.77 -16.38 11.40
N LEU A 110 17.35 -17.26 12.32
CA LEU A 110 18.12 -17.59 13.52
C LEU A 110 18.93 -18.86 13.30
N GLN A 111 20.21 -18.82 13.68
CA GLN A 111 21.01 -20.03 13.91
C GLN A 111 21.13 -20.22 15.42
N VAL A 112 20.43 -21.23 15.94
CA VAL A 112 20.40 -21.50 17.38
C VAL A 112 21.30 -22.68 17.71
N ARG A 113 22.15 -22.51 18.72
CA ARG A 113 23.04 -23.55 19.26
C ARG A 113 22.76 -23.77 20.74
N ASP A 114 22.92 -24.99 21.20
CA ASP A 114 22.82 -25.33 22.63
C ASP A 114 24.04 -24.86 23.43
N GLY A 115 24.04 -25.08 24.75
CA GLY A 115 25.16 -24.75 25.63
C GLY A 115 26.48 -25.48 25.30
N ASN A 116 26.41 -26.53 24.49
CA ASN A 116 27.56 -27.29 24.01
C ASN A 116 28.03 -26.84 22.62
N GLY A 117 27.39 -25.83 22.02
CA GLY A 117 27.70 -25.31 20.69
C GLY A 117 27.14 -26.14 19.52
N THR A 118 26.28 -27.12 19.80
CA THR A 118 25.63 -27.99 18.80
C THR A 118 24.39 -27.29 18.24
N LEU A 119 24.17 -27.36 16.92
CA LEU A 119 22.97 -26.83 16.30
C LEU A 119 21.72 -27.54 16.83
N LEU A 120 20.65 -26.79 17.09
CA LEU A 120 19.37 -27.39 17.42
C LEU A 120 18.81 -28.20 16.24
N ASN A 121 18.06 -29.25 16.57
CA ASN A 121 17.43 -30.11 15.58
C ASN A 121 16.42 -29.32 14.74
N LYS A 122 16.28 -29.70 13.47
CA LYS A 122 15.22 -29.14 12.61
C LYS A 122 13.85 -29.43 13.24
N GLY A 123 12.96 -28.45 13.19
CA GLY A 123 11.61 -28.56 13.74
C GLY A 123 11.49 -28.23 15.23
N THR A 124 12.56 -27.83 15.91
CA THR A 124 12.45 -27.23 17.25
C THR A 124 11.67 -25.92 17.16
N GLY A 125 10.55 -25.82 17.88
CA GLY A 125 9.76 -24.60 17.98
C GLY A 125 10.55 -23.50 18.68
N VAL A 126 10.58 -22.32 18.08
CA VAL A 126 11.14 -21.11 18.69
C VAL A 126 9.97 -20.23 19.08
N PHE A 127 9.97 -19.79 20.33
CA PHE A 127 8.95 -18.91 20.87
C PHE A 127 9.64 -17.64 21.37
N SER A 128 9.06 -16.49 21.08
CA SER A 128 9.41 -15.25 21.75
C SER A 128 9.10 -15.37 23.25
N GLY A 129 9.73 -14.55 24.10
CA GLY A 129 9.47 -14.52 25.54
C GLY A 129 8.01 -14.23 25.92
N ASP A 130 7.23 -13.73 24.97
CA ASP A 130 5.78 -13.47 25.08
C ASP A 130 4.91 -14.61 24.51
N ASP A 131 5.49 -15.79 24.29
CA ASP A 131 4.83 -16.99 23.76
C ASP A 131 4.24 -16.83 22.34
N GLN A 132 4.79 -15.88 21.58
CA GLN A 132 4.48 -15.66 20.16
C GLN A 132 5.44 -16.48 19.28
N TYR A 133 4.89 -17.11 18.24
CA TYR A 133 5.64 -17.88 17.24
C TYR A 133 6.47 -16.99 16.30
#